data_AF-A0A2M6GK24-F1
#
_entry.id   AF-A0A2M6GK24-F1
#
_cell.length_a   1.000
_cell.length_b   1.000
_cell.length_c   1.000
_cell.angle_alpha   90.00
_cell.angle_beta   90.00
_cell.angle_gamma   90.00
#
_symmetry.space_group_name_H-M   'P 1'
#
loop_
_entity.id
_entity.type
_entity.pdbx_description
1 polymer ?
#
loop_
_entity_poly.entity_id
_entity_poly.type
_entity_poly.pdbx_seq_one_letter_code
_entity_poly.pdbx_strand_id
1 'polypeptide(L)'
;MSTGFRFTQHVPPPENKTGFEALLEIFLQLITISSGDVAEALAWLNSLDKQYKLTNDEYGMGNFIEDLKAKGYIDEGGQKGEFKITGKSEQNIRKSALEEIFGKLKKGGRGSHATPHT
;
A
#
# COMPACT_ATOMS: atom_id res chain seq x y z
N MET A 1 47.81 -5.77 -14.34
CA MET A 1 46.80 -6.57 -13.61
C MET A 1 45.43 -6.02 -13.99
N SER A 2 44.57 -6.82 -14.61
CA SER A 2 43.23 -6.40 -15.00
C SER A 2 42.25 -6.57 -13.84
N THR A 3 41.66 -5.48 -13.38
CA THR A 3 40.58 -5.47 -12.38
C THR A 3 39.27 -5.89 -13.06
N GLY A 4 38.75 -7.06 -12.70
CA GLY A 4 37.46 -7.56 -13.18
C GLY A 4 36.31 -7.18 -12.24
N PHE A 5 35.17 -6.80 -12.81
CA PHE A 5 33.95 -6.54 -12.05
C PHE A 5 33.25 -7.87 -11.72
N ARG A 6 32.91 -8.07 -10.45
CA ARG A 6 32.23 -9.26 -9.95
C ARG A 6 30.78 -8.88 -9.61
N PHE A 7 29.86 -9.24 -10.49
CA PHE A 7 28.43 -9.05 -10.24
C PHE A 7 27.94 -10.16 -9.30
N THR A 8 27.24 -9.76 -8.24
CA THR A 8 26.58 -10.68 -7.31
C THR A 8 25.07 -10.52 -7.45
N GLN A 9 24.32 -11.53 -7.01
CA GLN A 9 22.88 -11.45 -6.97
C GLN A 9 22.46 -10.29 -6.06
N HIS A 10 21.68 -9.36 -6.60
CA HIS A 10 21.12 -8.27 -5.82
C HIS A 10 20.14 -8.84 -4.80
N VAL A 11 20.53 -8.84 -3.53
CA VAL A 11 19.64 -9.10 -2.40
C VAL A 11 19.26 -7.72 -1.88
N PRO A 12 18.02 -7.25 -2.11
CA PRO A 12 17.58 -6.00 -1.53
C PRO A 12 17.72 -6.10 0.01
N PRO A 13 18.15 -5.03 0.69
CA PRO A 13 18.12 -4.99 2.14
C PRO A 13 16.73 -5.38 2.63
N PRO A 14 16.60 -6.02 3.80
CA PRO A 14 15.29 -6.21 4.39
C PRO A 14 14.63 -4.83 4.52
N GLU A 15 13.58 -4.59 3.72
CA GLU A 15 12.72 -3.42 3.88
C GLU A 15 11.98 -3.60 5.20
N ASN A 16 12.62 -3.24 6.30
CA ASN A 16 11.94 -2.97 7.56
C ASN A 16 11.21 -1.63 7.40
N LYS A 17 10.28 -1.56 6.43
CA LYS A 17 9.31 -0.49 6.38
C LYS A 17 8.45 -0.68 7.62
N THR A 18 8.72 0.12 8.64
CA THR A 18 7.93 0.17 9.88
C THR A 18 7.15 1.47 9.92
N GLY A 19 6.02 1.46 10.63
CA GLY A 19 5.20 2.65 10.82
C GLY A 19 4.11 2.81 9.75
N PHE A 20 3.66 4.05 9.55
CA PHE A 20 2.42 4.34 8.82
C PHE A 20 2.38 3.79 7.39
N GLU A 21 3.43 3.99 6.60
CA GLU A 21 3.43 3.63 5.17
C GLU A 21 3.33 2.11 4.95
N ALA A 22 4.01 1.33 5.80
CA ALA A 22 3.98 -0.13 5.74
C ALA A 22 2.59 -0.68 6.07
N LEU A 23 1.98 -0.17 7.15
CA LEU A 23 0.63 -0.55 7.54
C LEU A 23 -0.40 -0.07 6.52
N LEU A 24 -0.19 1.11 5.92
CA LEU A 24 -1.07 1.65 4.88
C LEU A 24 -1.09 0.75 3.64
N GLU A 25 0.07 0.25 3.19
CA GLU A 25 0.15 -0.63 2.04
C GLU A 25 -0.69 -1.90 2.24
N ILE A 26 -0.52 -2.55 3.40
CA ILE A 26 -1.29 -3.76 3.76
C ILE A 26 -2.77 -3.40 3.92
N PHE A 27 -3.09 -2.29 4.59
CA PHE A 27 -4.46 -1.83 4.81
C PHE A 27 -5.22 -1.61 3.49
N LEU A 28 -4.61 -0.95 2.49
CA LEU A 28 -5.26 -0.72 1.19
C LEU A 28 -5.55 -2.02 0.45
N GLN A 29 -4.70 -3.04 0.59
CA GLN A 29 -4.98 -4.38 0.05
C GLN A 29 -6.14 -5.04 0.78
N LEU A 30 -6.14 -5.01 2.12
CA LEU A 30 -7.22 -5.57 2.93
C LEU A 30 -8.57 -4.88 2.65
N ILE A 31 -8.58 -3.56 2.48
CA ILE A 31 -9.75 -2.78 2.08
C ILE A 31 -10.31 -3.26 0.74
N THR A 32 -9.44 -3.60 -0.21
CA THR A 32 -9.87 -4.11 -1.52
C THR A 32 -10.52 -5.49 -1.36
N ILE A 33 -9.96 -6.34 -0.50
CA ILE A 33 -10.49 -7.69 -0.21
C ILE A 33 -11.80 -7.62 0.56
N SER A 34 -11.93 -6.70 1.54
CA SER A 34 -13.15 -6.47 2.32
C SER A 34 -14.20 -5.63 1.57
N SER A 35 -14.01 -5.37 0.28
CA SER A 35 -14.94 -4.58 -0.55
C SER A 35 -15.24 -3.18 0.01
N GLY A 36 -14.25 -2.55 0.66
CA GLY A 36 -14.37 -1.22 1.23
C GLY A 36 -14.79 -1.18 2.70
N ASP A 37 -15.02 -2.32 3.36
CA ASP A 37 -15.32 -2.37 4.79
C ASP A 37 -14.06 -2.07 5.61
N VAL A 38 -14.05 -0.88 6.21
CA VAL A 38 -12.93 -0.39 7.03
C VAL A 38 -12.83 -1.14 8.35
N ALA A 39 -13.95 -1.48 8.98
CA ALA A 39 -13.94 -2.16 10.26
C ALA A 39 -13.36 -3.58 10.12
N GLU A 40 -13.77 -4.29 9.08
CA GLU A 40 -13.25 -5.62 8.77
C GLU A 40 -11.75 -5.56 8.41
N ALA A 41 -11.34 -4.62 7.54
CA ALA A 41 -9.94 -4.47 7.16
C ALA A 41 -9.03 -4.16 8.37
N LEU A 42 -9.47 -3.28 9.30
CA LEU A 42 -8.73 -2.99 10.53
C LEU A 42 -8.68 -4.20 11.47
N ALA A 43 -9.75 -4.99 11.55
CA ALA A 43 -9.77 -6.22 12.36
C ALA A 43 -8.77 -7.26 11.83
N TRP A 44 -8.70 -7.45 10.51
CA TRP A 44 -7.71 -8.31 9.88
C TRP A 44 -6.28 -7.78 10.07
N LEU A 45 -6.06 -6.47 9.88
CA LEU A 45 -4.75 -5.86 10.07
C LEU A 45 -4.25 -6.04 11.51
N ASN A 46 -5.11 -5.87 12.50
CA ASN A 46 -4.78 -6.13 13.91
C ASN A 46 -4.45 -7.61 14.17
N SER A 47 -5.10 -8.53 13.46
CA SER A 47 -4.79 -9.96 13.55
C SER A 47 -3.45 -10.31 12.93
N LEU A 48 -3.06 -9.61 11.85
CA LEU A 48 -1.74 -9.72 11.25
C LEU A 48 -0.66 -9.12 12.14
N ASP A 49 -0.92 -7.95 12.72
CA ASP A 49 0.00 -7.29 13.65
C ASP A 49 0.34 -8.19 14.85
N LYS A 50 -0.66 -8.87 15.44
CA LYS A 50 -0.42 -9.84 16.53
C LYS A 50 0.47 -11.01 16.12
N GLN A 51 0.39 -11.46 14.86
CA GLN A 51 1.15 -12.61 14.37
C GLN A 51 2.58 -12.24 13.94
N TYR A 52 2.71 -11.10 13.26
CA TYR A 52 3.95 -10.70 12.59
C TYR A 52 4.66 -9.52 13.25
N LYS A 53 4.08 -8.93 14.30
CA LYS A 53 4.60 -7.76 15.03
C LYS A 53 4.94 -6.62 14.06
N LEU A 54 3.92 -6.17 13.33
CA LEU A 54 4.05 -5.11 12.32
C LEU A 54 4.25 -3.73 12.97
N THR A 55 3.75 -3.58 14.19
CA THR A 55 3.87 -2.41 15.06
C THR A 55 4.98 -2.58 16.11
N ASN A 56 5.30 -1.50 16.81
CA ASN A 56 6.23 -1.49 17.93
C ASN A 56 5.71 -0.56 19.06
N ASP A 57 6.49 -0.45 20.13
CA ASP A 57 6.12 0.37 21.30
C ASP A 57 5.98 1.87 20.99
N GLU A 58 6.63 2.35 19.93
CA GLU A 58 6.60 3.76 19.51
C GLU A 58 5.44 4.07 18.55
N TYR A 59 4.97 3.06 17.80
CA TYR A 59 3.95 3.22 16.78
C TYR A 59 3.04 1.99 16.72
N GLY A 60 1.85 2.12 17.32
CA GLY A 60 0.85 1.07 17.40
C GLY A 60 -0.35 1.25 16.45
N MET A 61 -1.30 0.31 16.54
CA MET A 61 -2.52 0.35 15.73
C MET A 61 -3.39 1.59 16.00
N GLY A 62 -3.39 2.09 17.24
CA GLY A 62 -4.09 3.34 17.59
C GLY A 62 -3.55 4.54 16.82
N ASN A 63 -2.22 4.70 16.79
CA ASN A 63 -1.56 5.75 16.02
C ASN A 63 -1.86 5.65 14.53
N PHE A 64 -1.87 4.41 14.00
CA PHE A 64 -2.22 4.17 12.61
C PHE A 64 -3.64 4.62 12.25
N ILE A 65 -4.64 4.30 13.09
CA ILE A 65 -6.03 4.72 12.86
C ILE A 65 -6.18 6.25 12.94
N GLU A 66 -5.49 6.89 13.89
CA GLU A 66 -5.46 8.35 13.99
C GLU A 66 -4.83 9.00 12.74
N ASP A 67 -3.72 8.45 12.26
CA ASP A 67 -3.06 8.92 11.04
C ASP A 67 -3.93 8.69 9.79
N LEU A 68 -4.66 7.57 9.70
CA LEU A 68 -5.60 7.34 8.60
C LEU A 68 -6.68 8.44 8.56
N LYS A 69 -7.19 8.87 9.72
CA LYS A 69 -8.13 9.99 9.83
C LYS A 69 -7.47 11.32 9.48
N ALA A 70 -6.35 11.64 10.14
CA ALA A 70 -5.65 12.91 9.98
C ALA A 70 -5.18 13.14 8.54
N LYS A 71 -4.75 12.07 7.86
CA LYS A 71 -4.32 12.11 6.46
C LYS A 71 -5.49 11.92 5.47
N GLY A 72 -6.71 11.77 5.96
CA GLY A 72 -7.94 11.70 5.16
C GLY A 72 -8.06 10.45 4.29
N TYR A 73 -7.59 9.29 4.76
CA TYR A 73 -7.83 8.00 4.14
C TYR A 73 -9.17 7.38 4.57
N ILE A 74 -9.57 7.63 5.81
CA ILE A 74 -10.87 7.24 6.33
C ILE A 74 -11.56 8.44 6.96
N ASP A 75 -12.88 8.40 7.00
CA ASP A 75 -13.72 9.40 7.65
C ASP A 75 -14.77 8.72 8.54
N GLU A 76 -15.20 9.41 9.59
CA GLU A 76 -16.28 8.96 10.47
C GLU A 76 -17.60 9.35 9.81
N GLY A 77 -18.23 8.40 9.13
CA GLY A 77 -19.51 8.60 8.46
C GLY A 77 -20.53 9.15 9.46
N GLY A 78 -21.02 10.37 9.16
CA GLY A 78 -21.84 11.17 10.09
C GLY A 78 -22.89 10.37 10.87
N GLN A 79 -22.92 10.64 12.18
CA GLN A 79 -23.86 10.16 13.20
C GLN A 79 -23.82 8.67 13.61
N LYS A 80 -23.10 7.77 12.93
CA LYS A 80 -23.12 6.33 13.28
C LYS A 80 -21.78 5.69 13.68
N GLY A 81 -20.69 6.46 13.74
CA GLY A 81 -19.38 5.91 14.15
C GLY A 81 -18.84 4.84 13.20
N GLU A 82 -19.37 4.79 11.98
CA GLU A 82 -18.98 3.84 10.95
C GLU A 82 -17.87 4.49 10.10
N PHE A 83 -16.69 3.88 10.09
CA PHE A 83 -15.60 4.37 9.25
C PHE A 83 -15.87 4.07 7.78
N LYS A 84 -15.60 5.06 6.94
CA LYS A 84 -15.71 4.92 5.48
C LYS A 84 -14.42 5.35 4.82
N ILE A 85 -14.05 4.66 3.74
CA ILE A 85 -12.93 5.10 2.91
C ILE A 85 -13.27 6.43 2.23
N THR A 86 -12.28 7.28 2.05
CA THR A 86 -12.42 8.53 1.31
C THR A 86 -12.06 8.35 -0.17
N GLY A 87 -12.38 9.34 -1.01
CA GLY A 87 -11.92 9.37 -2.40
C GLY A 87 -10.39 9.35 -2.55
N LYS A 88 -9.64 9.78 -1.52
CA LYS A 88 -8.17 9.67 -1.49
C LYS A 88 -7.74 8.21 -1.41
N SER A 89 -8.38 7.41 -0.57
CA SER A 89 -8.11 5.97 -0.46
C SER A 89 -8.40 5.26 -1.78
N GLU A 90 -9.56 5.51 -2.38
CA GLU A 90 -9.88 4.93 -3.68
C GLU A 90 -8.86 5.30 -4.77
N GLN A 91 -8.42 6.56 -4.79
CA GLN A 91 -7.40 6.99 -5.75
C GLN A 91 -6.07 6.27 -5.55
N ASN A 92 -5.66 6.05 -4.29
CA ASN A 92 -4.45 5.30 -3.98
C ASN A 92 -4.57 3.84 -4.40
N ILE A 93 -5.70 3.19 -4.12
CA ILE A 93 -5.98 1.81 -4.55
C ILE A 93 -5.86 1.70 -6.08
N ARG A 94 -6.51 2.60 -6.82
CA ARG A 94 -6.44 2.61 -8.29
C ARG A 94 -5.01 2.80 -8.80
N LYS A 95 -4.24 3.73 -8.23
CA LYS A 95 -2.84 3.94 -8.61
C LYS A 95 -1.99 2.71 -8.33
N SER A 96 -2.12 2.13 -7.14
CA SER A 96 -1.38 0.92 -6.75
C SER A 96 -1.69 -0.26 -7.68
N ALA A 97 -2.97 -0.46 -8.00
CA ALA A 97 -3.39 -1.51 -8.94
C ALA A 97 -2.81 -1.28 -10.35
N LEU A 98 -2.78 -0.04 -10.83
CA LEU A 98 -2.17 0.29 -12.12
C LEU A 98 -0.66 0.04 -12.12
N GLU A 99 0.07 0.42 -11.07
CA GLU A 99 1.49 0.12 -10.92
C GLU A 99 1.76 -1.38 -10.84
N GLU A 100 0.89 -2.16 -10.20
CA GLU A 100 1.04 -3.62 -10.15
C GLU A 100 0.83 -4.27 -11.53
N ILE A 101 -0.20 -3.82 -12.27
CA ILE A 101 -0.55 -4.34 -13.60
C ILE A 101 0.50 -3.90 -14.64
N PHE A 102 0.89 -2.63 -14.63
CA PHE A 102 1.70 -2.02 -15.70
C PHE A 102 3.16 -1.79 -15.32
N GLY A 103 3.51 -1.67 -14.04
CA GLY A 103 4.88 -1.45 -13.60
C GLY A 103 5.81 -2.63 -13.89
N LYS A 104 5.25 -3.84 -13.99
CA LYS A 104 5.98 -5.06 -14.42
C LYS A 104 5.97 -5.26 -15.95
N LEU A 105 5.22 -4.44 -16.69
CA LEU A 105 5.07 -4.59 -18.13
C LEU A 105 6.33 -4.04 -18.83
N LYS A 106 7.18 -4.95 -19.31
CA LYS A 106 8.36 -4.58 -20.11
C LYS A 106 7.89 -3.97 -21.43
N LYS A 107 8.50 -2.84 -21.84
CA LYS A 107 8.30 -2.24 -23.15
C LYS A 107 8.36 -3.32 -24.24
N GLY A 108 7.24 -3.58 -24.90
CA GLY A 108 7.17 -4.45 -26.07
C GLY A 108 7.93 -3.87 -27.26
N GLY A 109 8.18 -4.68 -28.29
CA GLY A 109 8.75 -4.20 -29.55
C GLY A 109 7.91 -3.08 -30.18
N ARG A 110 8.45 -2.36 -31.19
CA ARG A 110 7.69 -1.34 -31.93
C ARG A 110 6.43 -1.97 -32.53
N GLY A 111 5.29 -1.77 -31.87
CA GLY A 111 3.96 -2.05 -32.41
C GLY A 111 3.47 -0.88 -33.26
N SER A 112 2.63 -1.16 -34.26
CA SER A 112 2.07 -0.17 -35.19
C SER A 112 0.93 0.67 -34.59
N HIS A 113 0.99 0.99 -33.29
CA HIS A 113 0.00 1.87 -32.68
C HIS A 113 0.36 3.32 -33.01
N ALA A 114 -0.47 3.96 -33.84
CA ALA A 114 -0.37 5.38 -34.09
C ALA A 114 -0.68 6.12 -32.79
N THR A 115 0.29 6.84 -32.24
CA THR A 115 0.05 7.84 -31.19
C THR A 115 -0.37 9.14 -31.88
N PRO A 116 -1.60 9.63 -31.69
CA PRO A 116 -1.98 10.94 -32.19
C PRO A 116 -1.08 11.99 -31.52
N HIS A 117 -0.27 12.67 -32.31
CA HIS A 117 0.41 13.89 -31.86
C HIS A 117 -0.63 15.01 -31.82
N THR A 118 -0.84 15.58 -30.64
CA THR A 118 -1.34 16.96 -30.46
C THR A 118 -0.35 17.69 -29.59
#